data_AF-A0A5R9GR67-F1
#
_entry.id   AF-A0A5R9GR67-F1
#
_cell.length_a   1.000
_cell.length_b   1.000
_cell.length_c   1.000
_cell.angle_alpha   90.00
_cell.angle_beta   90.00
_cell.angle_gamma   90.00
#
_symmetry.space_group_name_H-M   'P 1'
#
loop_
_entity.id
_entity.type
_entity.pdbx_description
1 polymer ?
#
loop_
_entity_poly.entity_id
_entity_poly.type
_entity_poly.pdbx_seq_one_letter_code
_entity_poly.pdbx_strand_id
1 'polypeptide(L)'
;MMDGWIEIVTRQLILYSLPVLISLTFVTLGESRINRVAVPHPFFAITGRAVWLPLIASIAFHRGMIVAPGGILTPGVKGAAIRCTMHLLLTLAGFLVYTLSLSHMAPTGLPPLHHWWAKVLMFFNLCMAALHLLPLPGQLAGEWLLTSPYCKRMLPLFEHRYSWLIMPLVAASPLPDLLLGGTIVFPVYESLCSHAMHWSQQGL
;
A
#
# COMPACT_ATOMS: atom_id res chain seq x y z
N MET A 1 -3.93 -13.30 -27.27
CA MET A 1 -3.00 -13.28 -26.11
C MET A 1 -2.77 -11.87 -25.59
N MET A 2 -2.48 -10.89 -26.47
CA MET A 2 -2.28 -9.50 -26.06
C MET A 2 -3.56 -8.85 -25.48
N ASP A 3 -4.73 -9.13 -26.05
CA ASP A 3 -6.00 -8.56 -25.60
C ASP A 3 -6.36 -8.95 -24.17
N GLY A 4 -6.15 -10.23 -23.80
CA GLY A 4 -6.43 -10.71 -22.44
C GLY A 4 -5.46 -10.14 -21.39
N TRP A 5 -4.21 -9.89 -21.76
CA TRP A 5 -3.26 -9.21 -20.87
C TRP A 5 -3.67 -7.75 -20.62
N ILE A 6 -4.05 -7.02 -21.68
CA ILE A 6 -4.53 -5.63 -21.58
C ILE A 6 -5.79 -5.56 -20.71
N GLU A 7 -6.71 -6.51 -20.86
CA GLU A 7 -7.93 -6.59 -20.05
C GLU A 7 -7.60 -6.75 -18.55
N ILE A 8 -6.70 -7.68 -18.21
CA ILE A 8 -6.28 -7.90 -16.81
C ILE A 8 -5.66 -6.63 -16.24
N VAL A 9 -4.71 -6.03 -16.95
CA VAL A 9 -4.02 -4.81 -16.49
C VAL A 9 -5.02 -3.68 -16.28
N THR A 10 -5.93 -3.47 -17.22
CA THR A 10 -6.95 -2.42 -17.14
C THR A 10 -7.86 -2.63 -15.94
N ARG A 11 -8.34 -3.86 -15.74
CA ARG A 11 -9.19 -4.21 -14.59
C ARG A 11 -8.47 -3.99 -13.27
N GLN A 12 -7.22 -4.42 -13.14
CA GLN A 12 -6.45 -4.23 -11.92
C GLN A 12 -6.16 -2.74 -11.66
N LEU A 13 -5.87 -1.96 -12.71
CA LEU A 13 -5.64 -0.54 -12.58
C LEU A 13 -6.91 0.20 -12.10
N ILE A 14 -8.08 -0.17 -12.62
CA ILE A 14 -9.37 0.36 -12.14
C ILE A 14 -9.60 -0.03 -10.68
N LEU A 15 -9.33 -1.28 -10.30
CA LEU A 15 -9.56 -1.77 -8.94
C LEU A 15 -8.62 -1.15 -7.90
N TYR A 16 -7.34 -0.97 -8.22
CA TYR A 16 -6.33 -0.48 -7.27
C TYR A 16 -6.15 1.03 -7.26
N SER A 17 -6.50 1.74 -8.34
CA SER A 17 -6.31 3.20 -8.42
C SER A 17 -7.05 3.94 -7.31
N LEU A 18 -8.32 3.63 -7.06
CA LEU A 18 -9.08 4.32 -6.02
C LEU A 18 -8.54 4.03 -4.59
N PRO A 19 -8.30 2.77 -4.18
CA PRO A 19 -7.64 2.47 -2.90
C PRO A 19 -6.30 3.19 -2.72
N VAL A 20 -5.49 3.28 -3.78
CA VAL A 20 -4.23 4.04 -3.77
C VAL A 20 -4.49 5.52 -3.51
N LEU A 21 -5.42 6.13 -4.26
CA LEU A 21 -5.79 7.55 -4.10
C LEU A 21 -6.28 7.84 -2.68
N ILE A 22 -7.25 7.07 -2.20
CA ILE A 22 -7.82 7.20 -0.85
C ILE A 22 -6.71 7.04 0.18
N SER A 23 -6.00 5.91 0.15
CA SER A 23 -5.01 5.57 1.16
C SER A 23 -3.89 6.60 1.27
N LEU A 24 -3.26 6.95 0.14
CA LEU A 24 -2.13 7.87 0.15
C LEU A 24 -2.56 9.29 0.57
N THR A 25 -3.74 9.75 0.14
CA THR A 25 -4.29 11.03 0.59
C THR A 25 -4.57 11.03 2.10
N PHE A 26 -5.24 10.00 2.64
CA PHE A 26 -5.54 9.93 4.07
C PHE A 26 -4.28 9.83 4.93
N VAL A 27 -3.29 9.05 4.49
CA VAL A 27 -2.01 8.91 5.19
C VAL A 27 -1.27 10.25 5.25
N THR A 28 -1.18 10.98 4.15
CA THR A 28 -0.53 12.31 4.13
C THR A 28 -1.31 13.35 4.92
N LEU A 29 -2.65 13.33 4.91
CA LEU A 29 -3.46 14.21 5.77
C LEU A 29 -3.25 13.89 7.26
N GLY A 30 -3.17 12.61 7.61
CA GLY A 30 -2.85 12.16 8.96
C GLY A 30 -1.46 12.63 9.41
N GLU A 31 -0.45 12.44 8.56
CA GLU A 31 0.92 12.90 8.79
C GLU A 31 0.99 14.43 8.97
N SER A 32 0.32 15.18 8.08
CA SER A 32 0.22 16.64 8.14
C SER A 32 -0.38 17.12 9.46
N ARG A 33 -1.48 16.51 9.91
CA ARG A 33 -2.12 16.90 11.17
C ARG A 33 -1.26 16.59 12.38
N ILE A 34 -0.63 15.42 12.42
CA ILE A 34 0.17 15.00 13.58
C ILE A 34 1.47 15.81 13.67
N ASN A 35 2.14 16.05 12.54
CA ASN A 35 3.40 16.79 12.53
C ASN A 35 3.21 18.30 12.37
N ARG A 36 1.97 18.78 12.21
CA ARG A 36 1.63 20.19 11.98
C ARG A 36 2.38 20.82 10.79
N VAL A 37 2.58 20.02 9.74
CA VAL A 37 3.23 20.46 8.50
C VAL A 37 2.17 20.69 7.44
N ALA A 38 2.21 21.83 6.75
CA ALA A 38 1.26 22.14 5.69
C ALA A 38 1.48 21.20 4.48
N VAL A 39 0.40 20.62 3.95
CA VAL A 39 0.47 19.87 2.69
C VAL A 39 0.57 20.86 1.53
N PRO A 40 1.55 20.72 0.62
CA PRO A 40 1.70 21.65 -0.51
C PRO A 40 0.46 21.72 -1.41
N HIS A 41 -0.19 20.57 -1.67
CA HIS A 41 -1.45 20.46 -2.41
C HIS A 41 -2.16 19.12 -2.10
N PRO A 42 -3.48 18.98 -2.31
CA PRO A 42 -4.26 17.80 -1.88
C PRO A 42 -3.78 16.45 -2.43
N PHE A 43 -3.16 16.50 -3.62
CA PHE A 43 -2.64 15.32 -4.32
C PHE A 43 -1.15 15.06 -4.10
N PHE A 44 -0.51 15.71 -3.12
CA PHE A 44 0.94 15.62 -2.91
C PHE A 44 1.44 14.18 -2.77
N ALA A 45 0.66 13.35 -2.09
CA ALA A 45 0.99 11.93 -1.88
C ALA A 45 1.08 11.12 -3.18
N ILE A 46 0.43 11.58 -4.25
CA ILE A 46 0.20 10.80 -5.48
C ILE A 46 0.78 11.45 -6.75
N THR A 47 1.26 12.69 -6.72
CA THR A 47 1.72 13.39 -7.94
C THR A 47 3.07 12.91 -8.48
N GLY A 48 3.80 12.07 -7.74
CA GLY A 48 5.14 11.62 -8.10
C GLY A 48 5.16 10.40 -9.03
N ARG A 49 6.10 10.38 -9.99
CA ARG A 49 6.39 9.19 -10.81
C ARG A 49 6.84 7.98 -9.98
N ALA A 50 7.46 8.24 -8.83
CA ALA A 50 7.87 7.21 -7.87
C ALA A 50 6.68 6.46 -7.26
N VAL A 51 5.46 7.02 -7.29
CA VAL A 51 4.24 6.38 -6.79
C VAL A 51 3.66 5.43 -7.85
N TRP A 52 3.46 5.94 -9.07
CA TRP A 52 2.74 5.23 -10.12
C TRP A 52 3.57 4.16 -10.80
N LEU A 53 4.87 4.34 -10.97
CA LEU A 53 5.69 3.36 -11.69
C LEU A 53 5.81 2.02 -10.95
N PRO A 54 6.05 1.98 -9.62
CA PRO A 54 6.00 0.71 -8.89
C PRO A 54 4.62 0.06 -8.91
N LEU A 55 3.54 0.85 -8.89
CA LEU A 55 2.18 0.34 -8.97
C LEU A 55 1.93 -0.33 -10.33
N ILE A 56 2.25 0.39 -11.42
CA ILE A 56 2.14 -0.12 -12.78
C ILE A 56 3.02 -1.36 -12.97
N ALA A 57 4.25 -1.36 -12.42
CA ALA A 57 5.13 -2.51 -12.46
C ALA A 57 4.52 -3.73 -11.74
N SER A 58 4.01 -3.54 -10.52
CA SER A 58 3.36 -4.61 -9.75
C SER A 58 2.20 -5.23 -10.57
N ILE A 59 1.38 -4.39 -11.20
CA ILE A 59 0.22 -4.81 -12.00
C ILE A 59 0.66 -5.50 -13.30
N ALA A 60 1.54 -4.87 -14.08
CA ALA A 60 1.99 -5.38 -15.38
C ALA A 60 2.64 -6.76 -15.26
N PHE A 61 3.41 -6.96 -14.19
CA PHE A 61 4.08 -8.22 -13.89
C PHE A 61 3.23 -9.18 -13.03
N HIS A 62 1.96 -8.87 -12.76
CA HIS A 62 1.03 -9.73 -12.01
C HIS A 62 1.56 -10.14 -10.64
N ARG A 63 2.21 -9.21 -9.93
CA ARG A 63 2.70 -9.46 -8.57
C ARG A 63 1.55 -9.45 -7.57
N GLY A 64 1.68 -10.26 -6.53
CA GLY A 64 0.69 -10.33 -5.45
C GLY A 64 0.76 -9.11 -4.54
N MET A 65 1.97 -8.66 -4.20
CA MET A 65 2.23 -7.44 -3.46
C MET A 65 2.06 -6.21 -4.36
N ILE A 66 1.21 -5.29 -3.94
CA ILE A 66 1.01 -4.02 -4.63
C ILE A 66 1.85 -2.94 -3.96
N VAL A 67 2.71 -2.30 -4.75
CA VAL A 67 3.68 -1.30 -4.26
C VAL A 67 3.34 0.07 -4.84
N ALA A 68 3.03 1.05 -3.98
CA ALA A 68 2.79 2.43 -4.40
C ALA A 68 3.33 3.41 -3.34
N PRO A 69 4.64 3.65 -3.29
CA PRO A 69 5.24 4.48 -2.25
C PRO A 69 4.77 5.93 -2.44
N GLY A 70 4.02 6.46 -1.46
CA GLY A 70 3.50 7.82 -1.49
C GLY A 70 4.59 8.89 -1.29
N GLY A 71 4.25 10.13 -1.62
CA GLY A 71 5.07 11.29 -1.29
C GLY A 71 5.33 11.42 0.21
N ILE A 72 6.58 11.69 0.59
CA ILE A 72 7.01 11.83 1.99
C ILE A 72 6.85 13.31 2.38
N LEU A 73 6.00 13.60 3.37
CA LEU A 73 5.85 14.97 3.88
C LEU A 73 6.89 15.28 4.97
N THR A 74 7.10 14.34 5.90
CA THR A 74 8.12 14.46 6.94
C THR A 74 9.08 13.28 6.89
N PRO A 75 10.36 13.49 6.56
CA PRO A 75 11.36 12.44 6.62
C PRO A 75 11.70 12.11 8.08
N GLY A 76 12.14 10.87 8.30
CA GLY A 76 12.66 10.41 9.58
C GLY A 76 11.66 9.56 10.36
N VAL A 77 12.18 8.68 11.24
CA VAL A 77 11.49 7.53 11.85
C VAL A 77 10.08 7.86 12.36
N LYS A 78 9.88 9.04 12.95
CA LYS A 78 8.57 9.50 13.41
C LYS A 78 7.56 9.58 12.27
N GLY A 79 7.92 10.20 11.14
CA GLY A 79 7.09 10.29 9.94
C GLY A 79 6.75 8.91 9.38
N ALA A 80 7.74 8.03 9.21
CA ALA A 80 7.49 6.66 8.77
C ALA A 80 6.60 5.87 9.74
N ALA A 81 6.76 6.04 11.05
CA ALA A 81 5.92 5.36 12.05
C ALA A 81 4.47 5.82 11.97
N ILE A 82 4.25 7.13 11.76
CA ILE A 82 2.92 7.69 11.53
C ILE A 82 2.31 7.10 10.26
N ARG A 83 3.05 7.07 9.15
CA ARG A 83 2.56 6.53 7.88
C ARG A 83 2.21 5.04 7.99
N CYS A 84 3.08 4.25 8.62
CA CYS A 84 2.83 2.84 8.92
C CYS A 84 1.55 2.66 9.76
N THR A 85 1.41 3.44 10.84
CA THR A 85 0.22 3.41 11.70
C THR A 85 -1.04 3.77 10.93
N MET A 86 -1.00 4.81 10.09
CA MET A 86 -2.14 5.20 9.26
C MET A 86 -2.54 4.11 8.26
N HIS A 87 -1.59 3.41 7.64
CA HIS A 87 -1.88 2.25 6.82
C HIS A 87 -2.51 1.10 7.64
N LEU A 88 -2.04 0.83 8.85
CA LEU A 88 -2.68 -0.16 9.72
C LEU A 88 -4.12 0.22 10.10
N LEU A 89 -4.37 1.49 10.41
CA LEU A 89 -5.72 2.00 10.67
C LEU A 89 -6.63 1.89 9.45
N LEU A 90 -6.14 2.21 8.26
CA LEU A 90 -6.90 2.04 7.01
C LEU A 90 -7.13 0.56 6.66
N THR A 91 -6.19 -0.32 7.02
CA THR A 91 -6.37 -1.78 6.90
C THR A 91 -7.52 -2.24 7.80
N LEU A 92 -7.55 -1.79 9.05
CA LEU A 92 -8.63 -2.07 9.99
C LEU A 92 -9.98 -1.49 9.50
N ALA A 93 -9.98 -0.26 9.00
CA ALA A 93 -11.18 0.32 8.40
C ALA A 93 -11.68 -0.51 7.21
N GLY A 94 -10.78 -0.95 6.32
CA GLY A 94 -11.11 -1.86 5.22
C GLY A 94 -11.70 -3.18 5.71
N PHE A 95 -11.14 -3.77 6.77
CA PHE A 95 -11.67 -4.97 7.42
C PHE A 95 -13.09 -4.76 7.98
N LEU A 96 -13.34 -3.65 8.68
CA LEU A 96 -14.66 -3.33 9.23
C LEU A 96 -15.68 -3.11 8.11
N VAL A 97 -15.33 -2.33 7.08
CA VAL A 97 -16.19 -2.12 5.91
C VAL A 97 -16.43 -3.43 5.17
N TYR A 98 -15.44 -4.33 5.10
CA TYR A 98 -15.60 -5.63 4.47
C TYR A 98 -16.56 -6.51 5.27
N THR A 99 -16.40 -6.58 6.59
CA THR A 99 -17.31 -7.32 7.48
C THR A 99 -18.74 -6.79 7.36
N LEU A 100 -18.93 -5.47 7.40
CA LEU A 100 -20.24 -4.83 7.21
C LEU A 100 -20.80 -5.06 5.80
N SER A 101 -19.94 -5.09 4.78
CA SER A 101 -20.40 -5.38 3.42
C SER A 101 -20.98 -6.78 3.35
N LEU A 102 -20.35 -7.77 4.01
CA LEU A 102 -20.79 -9.17 4.02
C LEU A 102 -22.17 -9.39 4.66
N SER A 103 -22.60 -8.51 5.57
CA SER A 103 -23.94 -8.59 6.15
C SER A 103 -25.05 -8.08 5.22
N HIS A 104 -24.69 -7.46 4.09
CA HIS A 104 -25.64 -6.97 3.08
C HIS A 104 -25.60 -7.86 1.84
N MET A 105 -26.77 -8.20 1.29
CA MET A 105 -26.82 -8.90 0.01
C MET A 105 -26.32 -7.99 -1.10
N ALA A 106 -25.40 -8.50 -1.93
CA ALA A 106 -25.00 -7.82 -3.14
C ALA A 106 -26.23 -7.58 -4.04
N PRO A 107 -26.37 -6.39 -4.64
CA PRO A 107 -27.47 -6.10 -5.55
C PRO A 107 -27.45 -7.09 -6.72
N THR A 108 -28.58 -7.76 -6.96
CA THR A 108 -28.72 -8.73 -8.03
C THR A 108 -28.44 -8.09 -9.39
N GLY A 109 -27.55 -8.70 -10.18
CA GLY A 109 -27.23 -8.24 -11.53
C GLY A 109 -26.10 -7.22 -11.64
N LEU A 110 -25.54 -6.75 -10.52
CA LEU A 110 -24.34 -5.91 -10.51
C LEU A 110 -23.18 -6.64 -9.82
N PRO A 111 -21.92 -6.42 -10.26
CA PRO A 111 -20.78 -6.93 -9.53
C PRO A 111 -20.77 -6.33 -8.11
N PRO A 112 -20.41 -7.11 -7.07
CA PRO A 112 -20.38 -6.68 -5.68
C PRO A 112 -19.24 -5.69 -5.39
N LEU A 113 -19.24 -4.52 -6.06
CA LEU A 113 -18.13 -3.57 -6.05
C LEU A 113 -17.76 -3.09 -4.65
N HIS A 114 -18.74 -2.94 -3.76
CA HIS A 114 -18.52 -2.52 -2.37
C HIS A 114 -17.75 -3.58 -1.57
N HIS A 115 -18.07 -4.87 -1.71
CA HIS A 115 -17.30 -5.95 -1.10
C HIS A 115 -15.87 -5.99 -1.66
N TRP A 116 -15.72 -5.83 -2.96
CA TRP A 116 -14.42 -5.84 -3.63
C TRP A 116 -13.56 -4.68 -3.17
N TRP A 117 -14.08 -3.46 -3.16
CA TRP A 117 -13.33 -2.28 -2.74
C TRP A 117 -12.95 -2.30 -1.27
N ALA A 118 -13.81 -2.79 -0.38
CA ALA A 118 -13.46 -2.96 1.02
C ALA A 118 -12.28 -3.94 1.18
N LYS A 119 -12.34 -5.06 0.47
CA LYS A 119 -11.29 -6.09 0.47
C LYS A 119 -9.98 -5.57 -0.13
N VAL A 120 -10.06 -4.84 -1.26
CA VAL A 120 -8.90 -4.23 -1.93
C VAL A 120 -8.30 -3.11 -1.07
N LEU A 121 -9.11 -2.29 -0.40
CA LEU A 121 -8.64 -1.27 0.52
C LEU A 121 -7.87 -1.88 1.70
N MET A 122 -8.42 -2.93 2.31
CA MET A 122 -7.75 -3.70 3.35
C MET A 122 -6.41 -4.28 2.84
N PHE A 123 -6.45 -4.99 1.72
CA PHE A 123 -5.27 -5.65 1.14
C PHE A 123 -4.17 -4.66 0.75
N PHE A 124 -4.52 -3.57 0.06
CA PHE A 124 -3.58 -2.55 -0.36
C PHE A 124 -2.88 -1.91 0.83
N ASN A 125 -3.63 -1.52 1.87
CA ASN A 125 -3.02 -0.90 3.04
C ASN A 125 -2.16 -1.87 3.85
N LEU A 126 -2.50 -3.16 3.87
CA LEU A 126 -1.65 -4.18 4.48
C LEU A 126 -0.34 -4.36 3.70
N CYS A 127 -0.40 -4.37 2.36
CA CYS A 127 0.80 -4.35 1.50
C CYS A 127 1.69 -3.14 1.84
N MET A 128 1.08 -1.95 1.88
CA MET A 128 1.80 -0.72 2.19
C MET A 128 2.40 -0.72 3.60
N ALA A 129 1.67 -1.20 4.61
CA ALA A 129 2.20 -1.32 5.98
C ALA A 129 3.38 -2.30 6.04
N ALA A 130 3.30 -3.46 5.39
CA ALA A 130 4.38 -4.43 5.35
C ALA A 130 5.63 -3.87 4.63
N LEU A 131 5.46 -3.06 3.59
CA LEU A 131 6.58 -2.39 2.92
C LEU A 131 7.34 -1.42 3.84
N HIS A 132 6.71 -0.89 4.89
CA HIS A 132 7.43 -0.07 5.89
C HIS A 132 8.42 -0.90 6.72
N LEU A 133 8.26 -2.23 6.78
CA LEU A 133 9.12 -3.14 7.56
C LEU A 133 10.41 -3.53 6.81
N LEU A 134 10.51 -3.30 5.50
CA LEU A 134 11.70 -3.68 4.73
C LEU A 134 12.91 -2.79 5.05
N PRO A 135 14.13 -3.36 5.12
CA PRO A 135 15.36 -2.59 5.32
C PRO A 135 15.77 -1.75 4.08
N LEU A 136 15.16 -1.98 2.91
CA LEU A 136 15.45 -1.29 1.64
C LEU A 136 14.13 -1.07 0.88
N PRO A 137 13.97 0.05 0.16
CA PRO A 137 13.69 1.36 0.76
C PRO A 137 12.36 1.33 1.55
N GLY A 138 12.29 0.50 2.59
CA GLY A 138 11.20 0.59 3.55
C GLY A 138 11.40 1.85 4.38
N GLN A 139 10.32 2.59 4.56
CA GLN A 139 10.40 3.94 5.12
C GLN A 139 10.82 3.93 6.59
N LEU A 140 10.38 2.95 7.39
CA LEU A 140 10.66 2.96 8.83
C LEU A 140 12.05 2.42 9.17
N ALA A 141 12.37 1.19 8.74
CA ALA A 141 13.67 0.59 9.00
C ALA A 141 14.80 1.32 8.28
N GLY A 142 14.57 1.79 7.05
CA GLY A 142 15.52 2.60 6.30
C GLY A 142 15.81 3.94 6.99
N GLU A 143 14.79 4.69 7.39
CA GLU A 143 15.00 5.94 8.13
C GLU A 143 15.65 5.70 9.50
N TRP A 144 15.38 4.56 10.15
CA TRP A 144 16.05 4.17 11.39
C TRP A 144 17.52 3.86 11.17
N LEU A 145 17.88 3.11 10.14
CA LEU A 145 19.28 2.85 9.77
C LEU A 145 20.02 4.16 9.46
N LEU A 146 19.37 5.11 8.80
CA LEU A 146 19.93 6.44 8.53
C LEU A 146 20.13 7.31 9.79
N THR A 147 19.69 6.88 10.97
CA THR A 147 20.10 7.54 12.23
C THR A 147 21.55 7.22 12.58
N SER A 148 22.08 6.07 12.14
CA SER A 148 23.45 5.64 12.40
C SER A 148 24.49 6.50 11.65
N PRO A 149 25.58 6.94 12.30
CA PRO A 149 26.61 7.75 11.65
C PRO A 149 27.31 7.02 10.49
N TYR A 150 27.39 5.69 10.53
CA TYR A 150 27.99 4.88 9.46
C TYR A 150 27.12 4.90 8.19
N CYS A 151 25.81 4.68 8.33
CA CYS A 151 24.88 4.69 7.19
C CYS A 151 24.74 6.08 6.58
N LYS A 152 24.77 7.15 7.39
CA LYS A 152 24.78 8.53 6.87
C LYS A 152 25.97 8.81 5.96
N ARG A 153 27.15 8.23 6.23
CA ARG A 153 28.34 8.37 5.37
C ARG A 153 28.21 7.59 4.07
N MET A 154 27.44 6.50 4.04
CA MET A 154 27.21 5.72 2.82
C MET A 154 26.09 6.29 1.95
N LEU A 155 25.16 7.07 2.52
CA LEU A 155 24.01 7.65 1.81
C LEU A 155 24.37 8.37 0.49
N PRO A 156 25.43 9.21 0.41
CA PRO A 156 25.79 9.90 -0.83
C PRO A 156 26.19 8.95 -1.97
N LEU A 157 26.63 7.72 -1.65
CA LEU A 157 26.96 6.70 -2.64
C LEU A 157 25.71 6.07 -3.27
N PHE A 158 24.55 6.20 -2.61
CA PHE A 158 23.26 5.68 -3.08
C PHE A 158 22.34 6.77 -3.63
N GLU A 159 22.67 8.05 -3.45
CA GLU A 159 21.99 9.20 -4.08
C GLU A 159 22.36 9.30 -5.58
N HIS A 160 22.05 8.26 -6.34
CA HIS A 160 22.14 8.31 -7.79
C HIS A 160 20.88 8.92 -8.40
N ARG A 161 21.06 9.71 -9.48
CA ARG A 161 20.03 10.36 -10.30
C ARG A 161 18.85 9.45 -10.73
N TYR A 162 19.05 8.13 -10.65
CA TYR A 162 18.11 7.10 -11.08
C TYR A 162 17.63 6.16 -9.96
N SER A 163 17.87 6.50 -8.68
CA SER A 163 17.43 5.68 -7.53
C SER A 163 15.92 5.39 -7.53
N TRP A 164 15.12 6.29 -8.12
CA TRP A 164 13.68 6.09 -8.31
C TRP A 164 13.31 4.91 -9.22
N LEU A 165 14.23 4.42 -10.08
CA LEU A 165 14.03 3.22 -10.92
C LEU A 165 14.17 1.91 -10.15
N ILE A 166 14.82 1.92 -8.99
CA ILE A 166 15.01 0.72 -8.18
C ILE A 166 13.65 0.19 -7.70
N MET A 167 12.74 1.09 -7.30
CA MET A 167 11.43 0.70 -6.78
C MET A 167 10.54 -0.02 -7.80
N PRO A 168 10.40 0.46 -9.04
CA PRO A 168 9.74 -0.29 -10.10
C PRO A 168 10.37 -1.66 -10.38
N LEU A 169 11.70 -1.78 -10.35
CA LEU A 169 12.38 -3.06 -10.56
C LEU A 169 12.11 -4.05 -9.43
N VAL A 170 12.18 -3.59 -8.18
CA VAL A 170 11.81 -4.39 -7.01
C VAL A 170 10.34 -4.80 -7.08
N ALA A 171 9.45 -3.87 -7.42
CA ALA A 171 8.02 -4.11 -7.57
C ALA A 171 7.67 -5.02 -8.76
N ALA A 172 8.50 -5.10 -9.79
CA ALA A 172 8.34 -6.06 -10.89
C ALA A 172 8.84 -7.47 -10.51
N SER A 173 9.75 -7.57 -9.54
CA SER A 173 10.36 -8.83 -9.13
C SER A 173 9.42 -9.64 -8.21
N PRO A 174 9.59 -10.98 -8.12
CA PRO A 174 8.85 -11.81 -7.16
C PRO A 174 9.32 -11.62 -5.70
N LEU A 175 10.38 -10.84 -5.46
CA LEU A 175 11.03 -10.73 -4.16
C LEU A 175 10.09 -10.16 -3.07
N PRO A 176 9.29 -9.10 -3.31
CA PRO A 176 8.29 -8.64 -2.34
C PRO A 176 7.27 -9.72 -2.00
N ASP A 177 6.81 -10.48 -3.01
CA ASP A 177 5.84 -11.57 -2.82
C ASP A 177 6.42 -12.68 -1.95
N LEU A 178 7.69 -13.05 -2.15
CA LEU A 178 8.34 -14.12 -1.38
C LEU A 178 8.69 -13.68 0.04
N LEU A 179 9.22 -12.46 0.20
CA LEU A 179 9.74 -12.00 1.48
C LEU A 179 8.68 -11.43 2.39
N LEU A 180 7.77 -10.59 1.88
CA LEU A 180 6.70 -9.95 2.67
C LEU A 180 5.35 -10.58 2.41
N GLY A 181 5.06 -10.89 1.14
CA GLY A 181 3.80 -11.49 0.71
C GLY A 181 3.54 -12.79 1.45
N GLY A 182 4.39 -13.79 1.22
CA GLY A 182 4.24 -15.13 1.76
C GLY A 182 4.42 -15.23 3.28
N THR A 183 5.17 -14.32 3.89
CA THR A 183 5.48 -14.41 5.33
C THR A 183 4.53 -13.59 6.20
N ILE A 184 4.06 -12.44 5.71
CA ILE A 184 3.29 -11.47 6.50
C ILE A 184 1.95 -11.18 5.83
N VAL A 185 1.96 -10.67 4.60
CA VAL A 185 0.76 -10.05 4.02
C VAL A 185 -0.30 -11.09 3.69
N PHE A 186 0.02 -12.16 2.98
CA PHE A 186 -0.95 -13.17 2.58
C PHE A 186 -1.53 -13.93 3.78
N PRO A 187 -0.74 -14.41 4.76
CA PRO A 187 -1.29 -15.07 5.94
C PRO A 187 -2.17 -14.14 6.80
N VAL A 188 -1.74 -12.89 7.01
CA VAL A 188 -2.53 -11.92 7.79
C VAL A 188 -3.82 -11.56 7.06
N TYR A 189 -3.75 -11.34 5.75
CA TYR A 189 -4.93 -11.04 4.94
C TYR A 189 -5.92 -12.19 4.91
N GLU A 190 -5.45 -13.43 4.76
CA GLU A 190 -6.29 -14.64 4.82
C GLU A 190 -6.97 -14.74 6.20
N SER A 191 -6.21 -14.55 7.28
CA SER A 191 -6.74 -14.52 8.63
C SER A 191 -7.83 -13.45 8.77
N LEU A 192 -7.59 -12.21 8.34
CA LEU A 192 -8.58 -11.13 8.40
C LEU A 192 -9.84 -11.48 7.59
N CYS A 193 -9.71 -12.04 6.39
CA CYS A 193 -10.87 -12.46 5.60
C CYS A 193 -11.69 -13.53 6.31
N SER A 194 -11.02 -14.53 6.90
CA SER A 194 -11.67 -15.61 7.65
C SER A 194 -12.42 -15.09 8.88
N HIS A 195 -11.82 -14.14 9.61
CA HIS A 195 -12.47 -13.50 10.75
C HIS A 195 -13.67 -12.66 10.33
N ALA A 196 -13.57 -11.90 9.23
CA ALA A 196 -14.68 -11.09 8.71
C ALA A 196 -15.90 -11.97 8.36
N MET A 197 -15.66 -13.10 7.69
CA MET A 197 -16.70 -14.08 7.37
C MET A 197 -17.34 -14.69 8.63
N HIS A 198 -16.51 -14.98 9.64
CA HIS A 198 -17.02 -15.52 10.89
C HIS A 198 -17.92 -14.52 11.63
N TRP A 199 -17.49 -13.25 11.70
CA TRP A 199 -18.24 -12.18 12.36
C TRP A 199 -19.55 -11.85 11.63
N SER A 200 -19.53 -11.82 10.30
CA SER A 200 -20.76 -11.56 9.53
C SER A 200 -21.82 -12.64 9.73
N GLN A 201 -21.41 -13.90 9.97
CA GLN A 201 -22.35 -14.99 10.27
C GLN A 201 -22.96 -14.90 11.67
N GLN A 202 -22.32 -14.20 12.60
CA GLN A 202 -22.79 -14.03 13.99
C GLN A 202 -23.79 -12.88 14.16
N GLY A 203 -24.12 -12.14 13.10
CA GLY A 203 -25.18 -11.12 13.12
C GLY A 203 -24.74 -9.76 13.65
N LEU A 204 -23.47 -9.38 13.43
CA LEU A 204 -23.03 -7.98 13.44
C LEU A 204 -23.29 -7.31 12.08
#